data_AF-A0A918L8M6-F1
#
_entry.id   AF-A0A918L8M6-F1
#
_cell.length_a   1.000
_cell.length_b   1.000
_cell.length_c   1.000
_cell.angle_alpha   90.00
_cell.angle_beta   90.00
_cell.angle_gamma   90.00
#
_symmetry.space_group_name_H-M   'P 1'
#
loop_
_entity.id
_entity.type
_entity.pdbx_description
1 polymer ?
#
loop_
_entity_poly.entity_id
_entity_poly.type
_entity_poly.pdbx_seq_one_letter_code
_entity_poly.pdbx_strand_id
1 'polypeptide(L)'
;MEREPYPSDLSDEQWALIEPMITAWKQDRVARSATGDPGSCDLREVVNAIFYQNRTGCQWRYLPHDLPSWSAVFYYFGLWRQDGLDQRIQELLRCQVRERARRLEDPSLVIIDTQSVRRPRVSRRPRRDWTPTRRSRAASGDWPWTCWG
;
A
#
# COMPACT_ATOMS: atom_id res chain seq x y z
N MET A 1 -19.36 10.72 -6.38
CA MET A 1 -19.78 9.47 -5.71
C MET A 1 -19.59 9.73 -4.24
N GLU A 2 -20.67 10.06 -3.54
CA GLU A 2 -20.60 10.42 -2.11
C GLU A 2 -20.63 9.12 -1.30
N ARG A 3 -19.45 8.66 -0.87
CA ARG A 3 -19.32 7.59 0.12
C ARG A 3 -19.16 8.22 1.50
N GLU A 4 -19.55 7.49 2.53
CA GLU A 4 -19.26 7.91 3.91
C GLU A 4 -17.73 7.93 4.13
N PRO A 5 -17.18 9.02 4.68
CA PRO A 5 -15.74 9.13 4.87
C PRO A 5 -15.29 8.17 5.98
N TYR A 6 -14.18 7.47 5.74
CA TYR A 6 -13.54 6.70 6.79
C TYR A 6 -12.78 7.62 7.74
N PRO A 7 -12.57 7.23 9.01
CA PRO A 7 -11.68 7.95 9.93
C PRO A 7 -10.22 8.06 9.44
N SER A 8 -9.84 7.24 8.44
CA SER A 8 -8.54 7.29 7.78
C SER A 8 -8.47 8.25 6.59
N ASP A 9 -9.59 8.81 6.15
CA ASP A 9 -9.65 9.68 4.98
C ASP A 9 -9.07 11.05 5.31
N LEU A 10 -8.44 11.66 4.30
CA LEU A 10 -7.82 12.96 4.45
C LEU A 10 -8.85 14.08 4.51
N SER A 11 -8.67 14.99 5.47
CA SER A 11 -9.41 16.25 5.47
C SER A 11 -9.04 17.10 4.26
N ASP A 12 -9.92 18.01 3.87
CA ASP A 12 -9.64 18.90 2.73
C ASP A 12 -8.38 19.75 2.94
N GLU A 13 -8.11 20.15 4.18
CA GLU A 13 -6.88 20.88 4.55
C GLU A 13 -5.63 20.02 4.35
N GLN A 14 -5.67 18.75 4.76
CA GLN A 14 -4.54 17.83 4.56
C GLN A 14 -4.35 17.50 3.07
N TRP A 15 -5.45 17.35 2.34
CA TRP A 15 -5.43 17.15 0.90
C TRP A 15 -4.76 18.31 0.18
N ALA A 16 -5.12 19.56 0.51
CA ALA A 16 -4.56 20.76 -0.10
C ALA A 16 -3.02 20.87 0.02
N LEU A 17 -2.42 20.25 1.04
CA LEU A 17 -0.96 20.22 1.20
C LEU A 17 -0.27 19.22 0.26
N ILE A 18 -0.90 18.07 0.01
CA ILE A 18 -0.30 16.98 -0.78
C ILE A 18 -0.73 17.02 -2.25
N GLU A 19 -1.90 17.58 -2.53
CA GLU A 19 -2.50 17.69 -3.86
C GLU A 19 -1.54 18.29 -4.90
N PRO A 20 -0.80 19.38 -4.63
CA PRO A 20 0.12 19.94 -5.61
C PRO A 20 1.20 18.95 -6.05
N MET A 21 1.72 18.14 -5.12
CA MET A 21 2.75 17.14 -5.42
C MET A 21 2.21 16.01 -6.26
N ILE A 22 1.01 15.52 -5.91
CA ILE A 22 0.36 14.42 -6.64
C ILE A 22 -0.03 14.90 -8.04
N THR A 23 -0.50 16.13 -8.17
CA THR A 23 -0.85 16.76 -9.45
C THR A 23 0.38 16.94 -10.32
N ALA A 24 1.47 17.48 -9.77
CA ALA A 24 2.74 17.62 -10.48
C ALA A 24 3.27 16.26 -10.95
N TRP A 25 3.20 15.24 -10.10
CA TRP A 25 3.56 13.88 -10.47
C TRP A 25 2.69 13.32 -11.59
N LYS A 26 1.37 13.53 -11.54
CA LYS A 26 0.45 13.09 -12.60
C LYS A 26 0.77 13.78 -13.93
N GLN A 27 1.06 15.07 -13.93
CA GLN A 27 1.44 15.82 -15.13
C GLN A 27 2.75 15.31 -15.74
N ASP A 28 3.79 15.14 -14.92
CA ASP A 28 5.07 14.57 -15.37
C ASP A 28 4.88 13.18 -15.97
N ARG A 29 4.08 12.34 -15.31
CA ARG A 29 3.78 11.00 -15.80
C ARG A 29 3.03 11.00 -17.13
N VAL A 30 2.05 11.88 -17.29
CA VAL A 30 1.34 12.05 -18.56
C VAL A 30 2.30 12.45 -19.67
N ALA A 31 3.23 13.37 -19.39
CA ALA A 31 4.26 13.77 -20.32
C ALA A 31 5.22 12.62 -20.69
N ARG A 32 5.51 11.71 -19.75
CA ARG A 32 6.31 10.49 -19.99
C ARG A 32 5.54 9.36 -20.69
N SER A 33 4.21 9.42 -20.70
CA SER A 33 3.36 8.35 -21.24
C SER A 33 3.27 8.46 -22.76
N ALA A 34 3.57 7.38 -23.48
CA ALA A 34 3.45 7.32 -24.94
C ALA A 34 2.02 7.59 -25.45
N THR A 35 1.01 7.31 -24.62
CA THR A 35 -0.41 7.53 -24.94
C THR A 35 -0.91 8.90 -24.49
N GLY A 36 -0.21 9.58 -23.57
CA GLY A 36 -0.66 10.85 -22.99
C GLY A 36 -1.95 10.76 -22.17
N ASP A 37 -2.44 9.55 -21.88
CA ASP A 37 -3.67 9.36 -21.11
C ASP A 37 -3.42 9.57 -19.60
N PRO A 38 -4.07 10.55 -18.95
CA PRO A 38 -3.99 10.77 -17.51
C PRO A 38 -4.61 9.66 -16.66
N GLY A 39 -5.44 8.80 -17.25
CA GLY A 39 -6.28 7.84 -16.54
C GLY A 39 -7.42 8.54 -15.79
N SER A 40 -8.56 7.86 -15.69
CA SER A 40 -9.78 8.41 -15.08
C SER A 40 -9.87 8.25 -13.55
N CYS A 41 -8.84 7.69 -12.91
CA CYS A 41 -8.87 7.43 -11.47
C CYS A 41 -8.75 8.75 -10.70
N ASP A 42 -9.64 8.95 -9.74
CA ASP A 42 -9.51 10.01 -8.75
C ASP A 42 -8.35 9.70 -7.81
N LEU A 43 -7.33 10.57 -7.84
CA LEU A 43 -6.11 10.39 -7.07
C LEU A 43 -6.37 10.57 -5.58
N ARG A 44 -7.34 11.41 -5.19
CA ARG A 44 -7.68 11.60 -3.78
C ARG A 44 -8.20 10.30 -3.18
N GLU A 45 -9.06 9.62 -3.93
CA GLU A 45 -9.60 8.32 -3.52
C GLU A 45 -8.55 7.22 -3.50
N VAL A 46 -7.58 7.25 -4.42
CA VAL A 46 -6.41 6.36 -4.37
C VAL A 46 -5.58 6.60 -3.11
N VAL A 47 -5.34 7.86 -2.74
CA VAL A 47 -4.65 8.20 -1.49
C VAL A 47 -5.43 7.71 -0.28
N ASN A 48 -6.73 8.02 -0.20
CA ASN A 48 -7.61 7.58 0.88
C ASN A 48 -7.58 6.04 1.03
N ALA A 49 -7.63 5.30 -0.08
CA ALA A 49 -7.51 3.85 -0.08
C ALA A 49 -6.17 3.35 0.49
N ILE A 50 -5.05 4.00 0.13
CA ILE A 50 -3.73 3.67 0.67
C ILE A 50 -3.66 3.96 2.18
N PHE A 51 -4.23 5.09 2.64
CA PHE A 51 -4.30 5.41 4.07
C PHE A 51 -5.17 4.43 4.84
N TYR A 52 -6.32 4.05 4.30
CA TYR A 52 -7.19 3.03 4.88
C TYR A 52 -6.44 1.70 5.04
N GLN A 53 -5.79 1.26 3.97
CA GLN A 53 -4.98 0.04 3.93
C GLN A 53 -3.82 0.08 4.95
N ASN A 54 -3.12 1.21 5.07
CA ASN A 54 -2.05 1.39 6.04
C ASN A 54 -2.55 1.43 7.49
N ARG A 55 -3.74 2.00 7.72
CA ARG A 55 -4.33 2.14 9.06
C ARG A 55 -4.90 0.83 9.58
N THR A 56 -5.57 0.08 8.71
CA THR A 56 -6.24 -1.18 9.07
C THR A 56 -5.33 -2.40 8.95
N GLY A 57 -4.33 -2.35 8.06
CA GLY A 57 -3.48 -3.49 7.75
C GLY A 57 -4.23 -4.65 7.09
N CYS A 58 -5.39 -4.39 6.45
CA CYS A 58 -6.15 -5.44 5.78
C CYS A 58 -5.35 -6.05 4.61
N GLN A 59 -5.79 -7.16 4.03
CA GLN A 59 -5.16 -7.60 2.78
C GLN A 59 -5.68 -6.73 1.63
N TRP A 60 -4.85 -6.40 0.65
CA TRP A 60 -5.25 -5.57 -0.50
C TRP A 60 -6.53 -6.05 -1.19
N ARG A 61 -6.75 -7.37 -1.28
CA ARG A 61 -7.97 -7.96 -1.88
C ARG A 61 -9.25 -7.75 -1.06
N TYR A 62 -9.11 -7.36 0.20
CA TYR A 62 -10.19 -7.06 1.14
C TYR A 62 -10.41 -5.55 1.30
N LEU A 63 -9.82 -4.73 0.41
CA LEU A 63 -10.15 -3.33 0.37
C LEU A 63 -11.68 -3.17 0.16
N PRO A 64 -12.35 -2.31 0.93
CA PRO A 64 -13.77 -2.03 0.77
C PRO A 64 -14.15 -1.67 -0.69
N HIS A 65 -15.34 -2.10 -1.11
CA HIS A 65 -15.80 -1.95 -2.51
C HIS A 65 -16.22 -0.53 -2.88
N ASP A 66 -16.41 0.34 -1.89
CA ASP A 66 -16.66 1.78 -2.04
C ASP A 66 -15.38 2.57 -2.36
N LEU A 67 -14.20 2.01 -2.08
CA LEU A 67 -12.92 2.55 -2.50
C LEU A 67 -12.57 2.12 -3.93
N PRO A 68 -11.63 2.82 -4.61
CA PRO A 68 -11.15 2.39 -5.92
C PRO A 68 -10.66 0.94 -5.90
N SER A 69 -10.84 0.24 -7.02
CA SER A 69 -10.46 -1.17 -7.12
C SER A 69 -9.03 -1.41 -6.60
N TRP A 70 -8.85 -2.45 -5.78
CA TRP A 70 -7.56 -2.75 -5.16
C TRP A 70 -6.41 -2.84 -6.18
N SER A 71 -6.69 -3.33 -7.39
CA SER A 71 -5.71 -3.42 -8.48
C SER A 71 -5.24 -2.05 -8.97
N ALA A 72 -6.16 -1.08 -9.08
CA ALA A 72 -5.81 0.29 -9.44
C ALA A 72 -5.01 0.96 -8.31
N VAL A 73 -5.47 0.82 -7.06
CA VAL A 73 -4.77 1.38 -5.89
C VAL A 73 -3.35 0.81 -5.79
N PHE A 74 -3.20 -0.51 -5.90
CA PHE A 74 -1.90 -1.17 -5.86
C PHE A 74 -1.00 -0.75 -7.02
N TYR A 75 -1.55 -0.56 -8.22
CA TYR A 75 -0.80 -0.05 -9.37
C TYR A 75 -0.24 1.35 -9.12
N TYR A 76 -1.06 2.29 -8.65
CA TYR A 76 -0.59 3.65 -8.31
C TYR A 76 0.42 3.62 -7.17
N PHE A 77 0.18 2.81 -6.14
CA PHE A 77 1.12 2.63 -5.03
C PHE A 77 2.49 2.15 -5.52
N GLY A 78 2.53 1.12 -6.39
CA GLY A 78 3.78 0.62 -6.97
C GLY A 78 4.57 1.70 -7.72
N LEU A 79 3.88 2.57 -8.45
CA LEU A 79 4.51 3.65 -9.21
C LEU A 79 5.02 4.77 -8.31
N TRP A 80 4.25 5.13 -7.28
CA TRP A 80 4.70 6.12 -6.30
C TRP A 80 5.94 5.66 -5.53
N ARG A 81 6.05 4.36 -5.25
CA ARG A 81 7.26 3.77 -4.65
C ARG A 81 8.46 3.81 -5.58
N GLN A 82 8.26 3.62 -6.87
CA GLN A 82 9.34 3.71 -7.86
C GLN A 82 9.85 5.15 -8.01
N ASP A 83 8.93 6.12 -8.00
CA ASP A 83 9.26 7.54 -8.13
C ASP A 83 9.62 8.22 -6.79
N GLY A 84 9.53 7.49 -5.65
CA GLY A 84 9.82 7.99 -4.31
C GLY A 84 8.83 9.03 -3.76
N LEU A 85 7.64 9.12 -4.36
CA LEU A 85 6.60 10.06 -3.97
C LEU A 85 5.99 9.71 -2.59
N ASP A 86 5.89 8.42 -2.30
CA ASP A 86 5.42 7.90 -1.00
C ASP A 86 6.27 8.43 0.17
N GLN A 87 7.59 8.40 0.01
CA GLN A 87 8.54 8.89 1.01
C GLN A 87 8.42 10.40 1.20
N ARG A 88 8.31 11.16 0.10
CA ARG A 88 8.18 12.62 0.15
C ARG A 88 6.89 13.06 0.85
N ILE A 89 5.77 12.40 0.54
CA ILE A 89 4.48 12.66 1.21
C ILE A 89 4.57 12.31 2.70
N GLN A 90 5.15 11.16 3.04
CA GLN A 90 5.28 10.75 4.44
C GLN A 90 6.19 11.70 5.23
N GLU A 91 7.28 12.18 4.62
CA GLU A 91 8.19 13.14 5.25
C GLU A 91 7.50 14.48 5.50
N LEU A 92 6.78 15.03 4.52
CA LEU A 92 6.04 16.28 4.71
C LEU A 92 4.98 16.17 5.80
N LEU A 93 4.22 15.08 5.83
CA LEU A 93 3.23 14.85 6.89
C LEU A 93 3.90 14.66 8.26
N ARG A 94 5.07 14.02 8.32
CA ARG A 94 5.86 13.91 9.57
C ARG A 94 6.34 15.27 10.04
N CYS A 95 6.88 16.12 9.16
CA CYS A 95 7.27 17.49 9.48
C CYS A 95 6.09 18.28 10.05
N GLN A 96 4.93 18.22 9.40
CA GLN A 96 3.71 18.90 9.86
C GLN A 96 3.25 18.44 11.26
N VAL A 97 3.26 17.13 11.53
CA VAL A 97 2.92 16.60 12.87
C VAL A 97 3.93 17.06 13.92
N ARG A 98 5.21 17.18 13.56
CA ARG A 98 6.30 17.60 14.47
C ARG A 98 6.27 19.09 14.76
N GLU A 99 6.02 19.92 13.75
CA GLU A 99 5.81 21.36 13.88
C GLU A 99 4.63 21.66 14.82
N ARG A 100 3.49 20.98 14.60
CA ARG A 100 2.31 21.09 15.49
C ARG A 100 2.60 20.62 16.92
N ALA A 101 3.52 19.66 17.09
CA ALA A 101 3.97 19.18 18.38
C ALA A 101 5.10 20.02 19.03
N ARG A 102 5.57 21.11 18.39
CA ARG A 102 6.73 21.94 18.80
C ARG A 102 7.98 21.12 19.13
N ARG A 103 8.28 20.09 18.35
CA ARG A 103 9.51 19.28 18.49
C ARG A 103 10.45 19.55 17.31
N LEU A 104 11.76 19.44 17.56
CA LEU A 104 12.81 19.57 16.54
C LEU A 104 12.54 18.64 15.35
N GLU A 105 12.90 19.13 14.16
CA GLU A 105 12.56 18.58 12.85
C GLU A 105 13.03 17.12 12.69
N ASP A 106 14.16 16.76 13.31
CA ASP A 106 14.82 15.45 13.19
C ASP A 106 14.33 14.40 14.21
N PRO A 107 14.03 13.13 13.83
CA PRO A 107 13.68 12.09 14.78
C PRO A 107 14.90 11.74 15.64
N SER A 108 14.85 11.99 16.95
CA SER A 108 15.88 11.48 17.87
C SER A 108 15.84 9.96 18.03
N LEU A 109 14.81 9.28 17.52
CA LEU A 109 14.66 7.82 17.58
C LEU A 109 13.73 7.30 16.48
N VAL A 110 14.22 6.38 15.65
CA VAL A 110 13.43 5.62 14.66
C VAL A 110 13.31 4.17 15.16
N ILE A 111 12.11 3.76 15.57
CA ILE A 111 11.80 2.37 15.93
C ILE A 111 11.19 1.71 14.70
N ILE A 112 11.92 0.78 14.07
CA ILE A 112 11.40 -0.10 13.02
C ILE A 112 11.04 -1.42 13.69
N ASP A 113 9.75 -1.63 13.96
CA ASP A 113 9.26 -2.88 14.53
C ASP A 113 9.10 -3.93 13.41
N THR A 114 10.08 -4.81 13.26
CA THR A 114 9.95 -6.02 12.44
C THR A 114 9.68 -7.20 13.36
N GLN A 115 8.41 -7.43 13.71
CA GLN A 115 8.03 -8.63 14.44
C GLN A 115 8.00 -9.82 13.49
N SER A 116 9.04 -10.64 13.53
CA SER A 116 9.00 -11.96 12.89
C SER A 116 8.22 -12.94 13.76
N VAL A 117 7.08 -13.45 13.27
CA VAL A 117 6.31 -14.48 13.97
C VAL A 117 7.10 -15.79 13.95
N ARG A 118 7.61 -16.20 15.12
CA ARG A 118 8.33 -17.46 15.29
C ARG A 118 7.35 -18.64 15.20
N ARG A 119 7.40 -19.40 14.11
CA ARG A 119 6.62 -20.64 14.00
C ARG A 119 7.09 -21.65 15.05
N PRO A 120 6.18 -22.28 15.83
CA PRO A 120 6.55 -23.40 16.67
C PRO A 120 7.04 -24.56 15.80
N ARG A 121 8.16 -25.18 16.20
CA ARG A 121 8.75 -26.32 15.52
C ARG A 121 7.80 -27.51 15.68
N VAL A 122 7.16 -27.94 14.58
CA VAL A 122 6.41 -29.20 14.55
C VAL A 122 7.36 -30.33 14.91
N SER A 123 7.12 -30.99 16.04
CA SER A 123 7.74 -32.28 16.34
C SER A 123 7.14 -33.32 15.38
N ARG A 124 8.00 -33.97 14.60
CA ARG A 124 7.63 -35.06 13.69
C ARG A 124 6.98 -36.18 14.50
N ARG A 125 5.68 -36.42 14.34
CA ARG A 125 5.07 -37.71 14.67
C ARG A 125 5.52 -38.77 13.64
N PRO A 126 5.69 -40.04 14.04
CA PRO A 126 6.13 -41.10 13.14
C PRO A 126 5.08 -41.37 12.06
N ARG A 127 5.59 -41.62 10.84
CA ARG A 127 4.84 -41.86 9.61
C ARG A 127 4.00 -43.14 9.71
N ARG A 128 2.73 -43.07 9.30
CA ARG A 128 1.98 -44.24 8.83
C ARG A 128 2.10 -44.27 7.31
N ASP A 129 2.62 -45.38 6.81
CA ASP A 129 2.86 -45.59 5.39
C ASP A 129 1.54 -45.86 4.66
N TRP A 130 1.32 -45.10 3.59
CA TRP A 130 0.34 -45.38 2.55
C TRP A 130 1.10 -45.41 1.22
N THR A 131 1.01 -46.52 0.51
CA THR A 131 1.62 -46.67 -0.83
C THR A 131 0.75 -46.04 -1.92
N PRO A 132 1.36 -45.44 -2.96
CA PRO A 132 0.66 -44.59 -3.92
C PRO A 132 0.20 -45.33 -5.17
N THR A 133 -0.87 -44.85 -5.81
CA THR A 133 -1.11 -45.08 -7.24
C THR A 133 -1.07 -43.73 -7.98
N ARG A 134 -0.36 -43.74 -9.11
CA ARG A 134 0.16 -42.59 -9.87
C ARG A 134 -0.70 -42.30 -11.10
N ARG A 135 -1.03 -41.02 -11.37
CA ARG A 135 -0.97 -40.37 -12.70
C ARG A 135 -1.08 -38.84 -12.56
N SER A 136 -0.86 -38.13 -13.65
CA SER A 136 0.11 -37.05 -13.84
C SER A 136 -0.48 -35.69 -14.28
N ARG A 137 0.26 -34.62 -13.91
CA ARG A 137 0.51 -33.31 -14.56
C ARG A 137 -0.62 -32.59 -15.32
N ALA A 138 -0.82 -31.33 -14.93
CA ALA A 138 -0.51 -30.17 -15.77
C ALA A 138 -0.16 -28.96 -14.87
N ALA A 139 0.75 -28.13 -15.34
CA ALA A 139 1.30 -26.96 -14.67
C ALA A 139 0.77 -25.69 -15.32
N SER A 140 0.54 -24.63 -14.53
CA SER A 140 0.86 -23.24 -14.91
C SER A 140 0.55 -22.25 -13.79
N GLY A 141 1.60 -21.60 -13.28
CA GLY A 141 1.58 -20.14 -13.09
C GLY A 141 1.19 -19.57 -11.72
N ASP A 142 1.71 -20.09 -10.60
CA ASP A 142 1.59 -19.43 -9.30
C ASP A 142 2.83 -18.57 -8.99
N TRP A 143 2.66 -17.24 -9.00
CA TRP A 143 3.63 -16.30 -8.44
C TRP A 143 3.44 -16.26 -6.90
N PRO A 144 4.47 -16.55 -6.09
CA PRO A 144 4.28 -16.74 -4.65
C PRO A 144 4.13 -15.43 -3.88
N TRP A 145 2.96 -15.28 -3.25
CA TRP A 145 2.53 -14.21 -2.34
C TRP A 145 3.21 -14.23 -0.97
N THR A 146 4.47 -14.63 -0.87
CA THR A 146 5.18 -14.79 0.42
C THR A 146 6.39 -13.90 0.53
N CYS A 147 6.14 -12.60 0.61
CA CYS A 147 6.93 -11.64 1.35
C CYS A 147 5.90 -10.64 1.91
N TRP A 148 6.06 -10.20 3.16
CA TRP A 148 5.17 -9.27 3.87
C TRP A 148 3.96 -9.92 4.57
N GLY A 149 4.25 -10.45 5.75
CA GLY A 149 3.32 -10.66 6.87
C GLY A 149 4.05 -10.29 8.16
#